data_AF-A0A1F7JWA0-F1
#
_entry.id   AF-A0A1F7JWA0-F1
#
_cell.length_a   1.000
_cell.length_b   1.000
_cell.length_c   1.000
_cell.angle_alpha   90.00
_cell.angle_beta   90.00
_cell.angle_gamma   90.00
#
_symmetry.space_group_name_H-M   'P 1'
#
loop_
_entity.id
_entity.type
_entity.pdbx_description
1 polymer ?
#
loop_
_entity_poly.entity_id
_entity_poly.type
_entity_poly.pdbx_seq_one_letter_code
_entity_poly.pdbx_strand_id
1 'polypeptide(L)'
;MEKLQTFLNSYQLWLGIILGWVLTRIMEVLRKPTITFRPAEDSEFARGGKKFKFINIIVKNSKQNPIKKFLIGNSSLNNARVWLLFRDYASKIEVLRINGRWASTKEPVDYNSGQPIISETLILSRDTIPPGEEASVAVAIKEFSENIFFGFNNESYLHSWKHPDYELKDDKYWVQLHILADGEEYYHEFLLLNSSKGLKNFKILKK
;
A
#
# COMPACT_ATOMS: atom_id res chain seq x y z
N MET A 1 46.71 -2.76 -32.14
CA MET A 1 45.41 -2.28 -32.63
C MET A 1 44.69 -3.34 -33.45
N GLU A 2 45.34 -3.96 -34.45
CA GLU A 2 44.77 -5.04 -35.29
C GLU A 2 44.11 -6.20 -34.52
N LYS A 3 44.78 -6.78 -33.53
CA LYS A 3 44.24 -7.90 -32.73
C LYS A 3 42.93 -7.56 -32.00
N LEU A 4 42.76 -6.30 -31.58
CA LEU A 4 41.54 -5.83 -30.93
C LEU A 4 40.39 -5.75 -31.94
N GLN A 5 40.69 -5.32 -33.16
CA GLN A 5 39.74 -5.19 -34.26
C GLN A 5 39.26 -6.55 -34.76
N THR A 6 40.16 -7.53 -34.90
CA THR A 6 39.81 -8.91 -35.27
C THR A 6 38.97 -9.57 -34.18
N PHE A 7 39.29 -9.33 -32.90
CA PHE A 7 38.50 -9.81 -31.76
C PHE A 7 37.10 -9.20 -31.75
N LEU A 8 36.98 -7.88 -31.87
CA LEU A 8 35.69 -7.17 -31.90
C LEU A 8 34.80 -7.65 -33.05
N ASN A 9 35.37 -7.87 -34.24
CA ASN A 9 34.62 -8.41 -35.38
C ASN A 9 34.19 -9.87 -35.17
N SER A 10 35.02 -10.70 -34.53
CA SER A 10 34.69 -12.11 -34.28
C SER A 10 33.60 -12.31 -33.23
N TYR A 11 33.48 -11.38 -32.28
CA TYR A 11 32.53 -11.45 -31.16
C TYR A 11 31.41 -10.40 -31.22
N GLN A 12 31.27 -9.69 -32.34
CA GLN A 12 30.32 -8.58 -32.49
C GLN A 12 28.88 -8.95 -32.09
N LEU A 13 28.42 -10.14 -32.50
CA LEU A 13 27.07 -10.63 -32.20
C LEU A 13 26.88 -10.89 -30.69
N TRP A 14 27.87 -11.51 -30.05
CA TRP A 14 27.84 -11.77 -28.61
C TRP A 14 27.93 -10.48 -27.78
N LEU A 15 28.78 -9.53 -28.21
CA LEU A 15 28.86 -8.20 -27.60
C LEU A 15 27.53 -7.46 -27.73
N GLY A 16 26.86 -7.53 -28.89
CA GLY A 16 25.53 -6.95 -29.10
C GLY A 16 24.48 -7.55 -28.16
N ILE A 17 24.46 -8.88 -27.99
CA ILE A 17 23.54 -9.57 -27.07
C ILE A 17 23.78 -9.14 -25.63
N ILE A 18 25.03 -9.17 -25.16
CA ILE A 18 25.37 -8.81 -23.78
C ILE A 18 25.02 -7.34 -23.52
N LEU A 19 25.39 -6.45 -24.44
CA LEU A 19 25.13 -5.02 -24.30
C LEU A 19 23.63 -4.73 -24.29
N GLY A 20 22.86 -5.38 -25.17
CA GLY A 20 21.40 -5.29 -25.19
C GLY A 20 20.79 -5.73 -23.87
N TRP A 21 21.20 -6.90 -23.36
CA TRP A 21 20.71 -7.42 -22.08
C TRP A 21 21.04 -6.49 -20.90
N VAL A 22 22.28 -6.01 -20.81
CA VAL A 22 22.71 -5.05 -19.77
C VAL A 22 21.91 -3.76 -19.87
N LEU A 23 21.73 -3.20 -21.07
CA LEU A 23 20.96 -1.99 -21.28
C LEU A 23 19.50 -2.18 -20.85
N THR A 24 18.88 -3.31 -21.18
CA THR A 24 17.51 -3.63 -20.74
C THR A 24 17.41 -3.68 -19.22
N ARG A 25 18.35 -4.34 -18.54
CA ARG A 25 18.37 -4.40 -17.07
C ARG A 25 18.55 -3.03 -16.41
N ILE A 26 19.44 -2.21 -16.95
CA ILE A 26 19.63 -0.83 -16.47
C ILE A 26 18.34 -0.02 -16.66
N MET A 27 17.72 -0.11 -17.84
CA MET A 27 16.48 0.61 -18.14
C MET A 27 15.32 0.15 -17.25
N GLU A 28 15.20 -1.15 -16.98
CA GLU A 28 14.19 -1.73 -16.07
C GLU A 28 14.33 -1.15 -14.65
N VAL A 29 15.55 -1.13 -14.11
CA VAL A 29 15.82 -0.55 -12.78
C VAL A 29 15.53 0.95 -12.74
N LEU A 30 15.90 1.69 -13.79
CA LEU A 30 15.66 3.13 -13.84
C LEU A 30 14.19 3.49 -14.02
N ARG A 31 13.40 2.62 -14.66
CA ARG A 31 11.94 2.78 -14.88
C ARG A 31 11.11 2.64 -13.62
N LYS A 32 11.67 2.11 -12.52
CA LYS A 32 10.91 1.89 -11.30
C LYS A 32 10.33 3.21 -10.75
N PRO A 33 9.03 3.25 -10.40
CA PRO A 33 8.42 4.42 -9.78
C PRO A 33 9.00 4.68 -8.40
N THR A 34 9.12 5.95 -8.05
CA THR A 34 9.55 6.38 -6.72
C THR A 34 8.33 6.61 -5.85
N ILE A 35 8.08 5.70 -4.91
CA ILE A 35 6.93 5.78 -4.02
C ILE A 35 7.34 6.42 -2.70
N THR A 36 6.46 7.26 -2.16
CA THR A 36 6.58 7.80 -0.80
C THR A 36 5.33 7.48 -0.01
N PHE A 37 5.52 7.26 1.29
CA PHE A 37 4.45 6.90 2.22
C PHE A 37 4.35 7.94 3.33
N ARG A 38 3.12 8.29 3.71
CA ARG A 38 2.84 9.21 4.83
C ARG A 38 1.51 8.86 5.51
N PRO A 39 1.35 9.13 6.82
CA PRO A 39 0.04 9.12 7.45
C PRO A 39 -0.95 10.03 6.69
N ALA A 40 -2.20 9.57 6.55
CA ALA A 40 -3.29 10.44 6.12
C ALA A 40 -3.71 11.37 7.27
N GLU A 41 -4.48 12.40 6.93
CA GLU A 41 -5.15 13.22 7.93
C GLU A 41 -6.22 12.41 8.67
N ASP A 42 -6.48 12.82 9.91
CA ASP A 42 -7.45 12.16 10.77
C ASP A 42 -8.86 12.26 10.18
N SER A 43 -9.53 11.11 9.99
CA SER A 43 -10.90 11.05 9.48
C SER A 43 -11.83 10.50 10.57
N GLU A 44 -12.54 11.40 11.24
CA GLU A 44 -13.59 11.07 12.21
C GLU A 44 -14.97 11.25 11.58
N PHE A 45 -15.87 10.31 11.82
CA PHE A 45 -17.25 10.38 11.31
C PHE A 45 -18.24 9.75 12.29
N ALA A 46 -19.51 10.04 12.10
CA ALA A 46 -20.59 9.51 12.94
C ALA A 46 -21.56 8.67 12.11
N ARG A 47 -21.93 7.48 12.61
CA ARG A 47 -22.97 6.62 12.02
C ARG A 47 -23.78 5.97 13.14
N GLY A 48 -25.11 6.07 13.06
CA GLY A 48 -26.01 5.44 14.03
C GLY A 48 -25.78 5.89 15.48
N GLY A 49 -25.48 7.17 15.70
CA GLY A 49 -25.19 7.73 17.03
C GLY A 49 -23.80 7.39 17.60
N LYS A 50 -23.04 6.55 16.89
CA LYS A 50 -21.67 6.16 17.25
C LYS A 50 -20.65 6.98 16.45
N LYS A 51 -19.52 7.29 17.06
CA LYS A 51 -18.40 7.98 16.41
C LYS A 51 -17.30 6.98 16.10
N PHE A 52 -16.70 7.11 14.93
CA PHE A 52 -15.64 6.24 14.46
C PHE A 52 -14.46 7.06 13.93
N LYS A 53 -13.27 6.47 13.94
CA LYS A 53 -12.09 7.01 13.27
C LYS A 53 -11.45 5.94 12.39
N PHE A 54 -11.17 6.31 11.14
CA PHE A 54 -10.32 5.51 10.26
C PHE A 54 -8.89 6.02 10.31
N ILE A 55 -7.96 5.07 10.35
CA ILE A 55 -6.55 5.30 10.12
C ILE A 55 -6.23 4.88 8.70
N ASN A 56 -5.69 5.83 7.95
CA ASN A 56 -5.30 5.61 6.57
C ASN A 56 -3.82 5.98 6.37
N ILE A 57 -3.19 5.34 5.38
CA ILE A 57 -1.86 5.68 4.90
C ILE A 57 -1.98 6.19 3.47
N ILE A 58 -1.37 7.32 3.18
CA ILE A 58 -1.25 7.85 1.83
C ILE A 58 -0.01 7.25 1.17
N VAL A 59 -0.23 6.73 -0.04
CA VAL A 59 0.77 6.22 -0.96
C VAL A 59 0.84 7.19 -2.13
N LYS A 60 2.00 7.83 -2.32
CA LYS A 60 2.20 8.82 -3.38
C LYS A 60 3.23 8.32 -4.38
N ASN A 61 2.85 8.35 -5.66
CA ASN A 61 3.78 8.12 -6.77
C ASN A 61 4.45 9.46 -7.10
N SER A 62 5.75 9.58 -6.84
CA SER A 62 6.45 10.85 -7.00
C SER A 62 6.57 11.23 -8.48
N LYS A 63 6.41 12.53 -8.77
CA LYS A 63 6.63 13.06 -10.12
C LYS A 63 8.10 12.86 -10.50
N GLN A 64 8.35 12.28 -11.67
CA GLN A 64 9.71 12.14 -12.16
C GLN A 64 10.29 13.48 -12.63
N ASN A 65 11.60 13.65 -12.48
CA ASN A 65 12.33 14.79 -13.04
C ASN A 65 12.16 14.83 -14.58
N PRO A 66 11.98 16.00 -15.22
CA PRO A 66 11.82 16.14 -16.67
C PRO A 66 12.86 15.38 -17.51
N ILE A 67 14.12 15.33 -17.08
CA ILE A 67 15.18 14.61 -17.80
C ILE A 67 14.92 13.09 -17.79
N LYS A 68 14.58 12.55 -16.62
CA LYS A 68 14.23 11.14 -16.44
C LYS A 68 12.95 10.80 -17.22
N LYS A 69 11.95 11.68 -17.17
CA LYS A 69 10.71 11.56 -17.94
C LYS A 69 10.97 11.50 -19.44
N PHE A 70 11.87 12.34 -19.97
CA PHE A 70 12.20 12.36 -21.39
C PHE A 70 12.89 11.07 -21.86
N LEU A 71 13.84 10.56 -21.07
CA LEU A 71 14.63 9.38 -21.44
C LEU A 71 13.89 8.04 -21.20
N ILE A 72 13.04 7.99 -20.17
CA ILE A 72 12.58 6.73 -19.57
C ILE A 72 11.04 6.62 -19.53
N GLY A 73 10.35 7.76 -19.70
CA GLY A 73 8.89 7.86 -19.60
C GLY A 73 8.40 7.95 -18.16
N ASN A 74 7.08 8.07 -18.03
CA ASN A 74 6.39 8.12 -16.74
C ASN A 74 5.90 6.71 -16.35
N SER A 75 6.26 6.24 -15.16
CA SER A 75 5.79 4.97 -14.60
C SER A 75 4.65 5.19 -13.62
N SER A 76 3.44 4.74 -13.97
CA SER A 76 2.34 4.60 -13.02
C SER A 76 2.55 3.36 -12.14
N LEU A 77 1.92 3.33 -10.98
CA LEU A 77 1.75 2.10 -10.20
C LEU A 77 0.46 1.44 -10.66
N ASN A 78 0.50 0.51 -11.62
CA ASN A 78 -0.72 -0.13 -12.10
C ASN A 78 -1.04 -1.39 -11.30
N ASN A 79 -2.34 -1.68 -11.17
CA ASN A 79 -2.84 -2.89 -10.51
C ASN A 79 -2.21 -3.08 -9.10
N ALA A 80 -2.01 -1.97 -8.39
CA ALA A 80 -1.36 -1.93 -7.11
C ALA A 80 -2.24 -2.69 -6.10
N ARG A 81 -1.70 -3.75 -5.51
CA ARG A 81 -2.33 -4.52 -4.45
C ARG A 81 -1.62 -4.23 -3.16
N VAL A 82 -2.36 -4.25 -2.06
CA VAL A 82 -1.81 -3.92 -0.75
C VAL A 82 -2.14 -5.00 0.27
N TRP A 83 -1.18 -5.27 1.15
CA TRP A 83 -1.33 -6.09 2.34
C TRP A 83 -0.87 -5.30 3.54
N LEU A 84 -1.54 -5.55 4.66
CA LEU A 84 -1.23 -4.97 5.95
C LEU A 84 -0.79 -6.08 6.87
N LEU A 85 0.37 -5.89 7.47
CA LEU A 85 0.94 -6.81 8.44
C LEU A 85 1.13 -6.06 9.76
N PHE A 86 0.39 -6.50 10.77
CA PHE A 86 0.48 -6.00 12.13
C PHE A 86 1.42 -6.90 12.93
N ARG A 87 2.37 -6.28 13.62
CA ARG A 87 3.31 -6.93 14.51
C ARG A 87 3.22 -6.29 15.89
N ASP A 88 3.31 -7.12 16.92
CA ASP A 88 3.40 -6.65 18.30
C ASP A 88 4.55 -5.65 18.48
N TYR A 89 4.35 -4.65 19.33
CA TYR A 89 5.31 -3.56 19.50
C TYR A 89 6.64 -4.03 20.09
N ALA A 90 6.60 -4.91 21.10
CA ALA A 90 7.77 -5.33 21.87
C ALA A 90 8.46 -6.54 21.25
N SER A 91 7.72 -7.61 20.98
CA SER A 91 8.23 -8.87 20.47
C SER A 91 8.45 -8.88 18.95
N LYS A 92 7.85 -7.92 18.21
CA LYS A 92 7.86 -7.87 16.74
C LYS A 92 7.24 -9.08 16.05
N ILE A 93 6.54 -9.95 16.79
CA ILE A 93 5.86 -11.12 16.24
C ILE A 93 4.64 -10.67 15.45
N GLU A 94 4.40 -11.30 14.30
CA GLU A 94 3.20 -11.11 13.49
C GLU A 94 1.95 -11.53 14.28
N VAL A 95 1.02 -10.61 14.44
CA VAL A 95 -0.26 -10.84 15.14
C VAL A 95 -1.43 -10.93 14.17
N LEU A 96 -1.37 -10.20 13.06
CA LEU A 96 -2.45 -10.14 12.08
C LEU A 96 -1.88 -9.78 10.70
N ARG A 97 -2.31 -10.51 9.68
CA ARG A 97 -2.04 -10.20 8.29
C ARG A 97 -3.33 -10.20 7.50
N ILE A 98 -3.61 -9.08 6.84
CA ILE A 98 -4.84 -8.90 6.05
C ILE A 98 -4.53 -8.30 4.68
N ASN A 99 -5.43 -8.53 3.73
CA ASN A 99 -5.46 -7.76 2.49
C ASN A 99 -5.86 -6.32 2.83
N GLY A 100 -5.13 -5.33 2.30
CA GLY A 100 -5.49 -3.93 2.46
C GLY A 100 -6.56 -3.51 1.46
N ARG A 101 -7.21 -2.37 1.73
CA ARG A 101 -8.21 -1.76 0.86
C ARG A 101 -7.79 -0.35 0.47
N TRP A 102 -7.81 -0.05 -0.81
CA TRP A 102 -7.69 1.31 -1.31
C TRP A 102 -9.00 2.06 -1.06
N ALA A 103 -8.92 3.24 -0.43
CA ALA A 103 -10.08 4.07 -0.13
C ALA A 103 -10.75 4.64 -1.40
N SER A 104 -10.02 4.68 -2.52
CA SER A 104 -10.53 5.04 -3.86
C SER A 104 -11.42 3.97 -4.47
N THR A 105 -11.30 2.70 -4.05
CA THR A 105 -12.12 1.62 -4.58
C THR A 105 -13.54 1.70 -4.05
N LYS A 106 -14.53 1.35 -4.88
CA LYS A 106 -15.94 1.30 -4.48
C LYS A 106 -16.10 0.42 -3.24
N GLU A 107 -16.96 0.84 -2.31
CA GLU A 107 -17.30 0.04 -1.14
C GLU A 107 -18.10 -1.20 -1.59
N PRO A 108 -17.84 -2.38 -1.00
CA PRO A 108 -18.52 -3.63 -1.40
C PRO A 108 -19.92 -3.70 -0.78
N VAL A 109 -20.73 -2.67 -1.00
CA VAL A 109 -22.10 -2.53 -0.50
C VAL A 109 -23.04 -2.19 -1.64
N ASP A 110 -24.25 -2.71 -1.57
CA ASP A 110 -25.35 -2.25 -2.39
C ASP A 110 -25.89 -0.96 -1.77
N TYR A 111 -25.72 0.16 -2.48
CA TYR A 111 -26.16 1.47 -2.01
C TYR A 111 -27.69 1.60 -1.91
N ASN A 112 -28.47 0.71 -2.53
CA ASN A 112 -29.93 0.71 -2.41
C ASN A 112 -30.40 0.02 -1.13
N SER A 113 -29.87 -1.17 -0.83
CA SER A 113 -30.25 -1.94 0.36
C SER A 113 -29.38 -1.67 1.59
N GLY A 114 -28.20 -1.06 1.41
CA GLY A 114 -27.18 -0.87 2.44
C GLY A 114 -26.45 -2.15 2.86
N GLN A 115 -26.74 -3.28 2.20
CA GLN A 115 -26.19 -4.60 2.53
C GLN A 115 -24.85 -4.86 1.82
N PRO A 116 -23.92 -5.59 2.44
CA PRO A 116 -22.66 -5.95 1.80
C PRO A 116 -22.87 -6.93 0.64
N ILE A 117 -22.16 -6.72 -0.47
CA ILE A 117 -22.17 -7.59 -1.65
C ILE A 117 -21.02 -8.59 -1.50
N ILE A 118 -21.35 -9.85 -1.16
CA ILE A 118 -20.36 -10.89 -0.83
C ILE A 118 -19.30 -11.05 -1.93
N SER A 119 -19.71 -11.06 -3.20
CA SER A 119 -18.79 -11.20 -4.33
C SER A 119 -17.77 -10.07 -4.41
N GLU A 120 -18.14 -8.83 -4.06
CA GLU A 120 -17.22 -7.68 -4.04
C GLU A 120 -16.31 -7.71 -2.80
N THR A 121 -16.76 -8.30 -1.68
CA THR A 121 -15.95 -8.38 -0.45
C THR A 121 -14.71 -9.27 -0.58
N LEU A 122 -14.81 -10.34 -1.38
CA LEU A 122 -13.73 -11.32 -1.59
C LEU A 122 -12.70 -10.86 -2.64
N ILE A 123 -12.99 -9.80 -3.39
CA ILE A 123 -12.09 -9.28 -4.42
C ILE A 123 -11.03 -8.41 -3.76
N LEU A 124 -9.76 -8.76 -4.00
CA LEU A 124 -8.63 -7.92 -3.59
C LEU A 124 -8.74 -6.54 -4.23
N SER A 125 -8.76 -5.51 -3.37
CA SER A 125 -8.75 -4.12 -3.78
C SER A 125 -7.48 -3.82 -4.60
N ARG A 126 -7.67 -3.14 -5.74
CA ARG A 126 -6.61 -2.76 -6.67
C ARG A 126 -6.78 -1.31 -7.05
N ASP A 127 -5.68 -0.60 -7.20
CA ASP A 127 -5.70 0.78 -7.67
C ASP A 127 -4.63 1.02 -8.73
N THR A 128 -4.77 2.13 -9.46
CA THR A 128 -3.72 2.67 -10.33
C THR A 128 -3.36 4.05 -9.84
N ILE A 129 -2.08 4.28 -9.54
CA ILE A 129 -1.58 5.58 -9.04
C ILE A 129 -0.67 6.20 -10.10
N PRO A 130 -1.19 7.14 -10.91
CA PRO A 130 -0.40 7.88 -11.89
C PRO A 130 0.75 8.67 -11.24
N PRO A 131 1.82 8.98 -12.00
CA PRO A 131 2.92 9.77 -11.48
C PRO A 131 2.48 11.19 -11.10
N GLY A 132 2.80 11.59 -9.87
CA GLY A 132 2.39 12.85 -9.25
C GLY A 132 1.13 12.73 -8.40
N GLU A 133 0.39 11.63 -8.51
CA GLU A 133 -0.85 11.39 -7.77
C GLU A 133 -0.61 10.57 -6.51
N GLU A 134 -1.65 10.51 -5.68
CA GLU A 134 -1.65 9.78 -4.42
C GLU A 134 -2.96 9.04 -4.21
N ALA A 135 -2.88 7.91 -3.53
CA ALA A 135 -4.03 7.11 -3.13
C ALA A 135 -3.93 6.79 -1.63
N SER A 136 -5.07 6.50 -1.02
CA SER A 136 -5.18 6.22 0.41
C SER A 136 -5.49 4.75 0.64
N VAL A 137 -4.78 4.12 1.57
CA VAL A 137 -5.03 2.75 2.04
C VAL A 137 -5.68 2.82 3.40
N ALA A 138 -6.84 2.20 3.56
CA ALA A 138 -7.47 2.03 4.85
C ALA A 138 -6.74 0.94 5.65
N VAL A 139 -6.34 1.27 6.88
CA VAL A 139 -5.51 0.41 7.72
C VAL A 139 -6.34 -0.19 8.86
N ALA A 140 -6.99 0.67 9.63
CA ALA A 140 -7.67 0.27 10.84
C ALA A 140 -8.83 1.22 11.15
N ILE A 141 -9.81 0.71 11.90
CA ILE A 141 -10.98 1.44 12.37
C ILE A 141 -11.12 1.30 13.87
N LYS A 142 -11.59 2.36 14.52
CA LYS A 142 -11.92 2.36 15.94
C LYS A 142 -13.23 3.08 16.21
N GLU A 143 -14.05 2.53 17.11
CA GLU A 143 -15.23 3.19 17.66
C GLU A 143 -14.85 4.03 18.90
N PHE A 144 -15.46 5.20 19.05
CA PHE A 144 -15.31 6.03 20.24
C PHE A 144 -15.73 5.25 21.49
N SER A 145 -15.02 5.49 22.60
CA SER A 145 -15.23 4.85 23.93
C SER A 145 -14.74 3.41 24.07
N GLU A 146 -14.26 2.79 22.98
CA GLU A 146 -13.66 1.45 23.02
C GLU A 146 -12.14 1.51 23.16
N ASN A 147 -11.58 0.51 23.85
CA ASN A 147 -10.13 0.28 23.88
C ASN A 147 -9.66 -0.56 22.69
N ILE A 148 -10.57 -1.33 22.10
CA ILE A 148 -10.29 -2.24 21.00
C ILE A 148 -10.41 -1.48 19.69
N PHE A 149 -9.63 -1.91 18.70
CA PHE A 149 -9.76 -1.44 17.33
C PHE A 149 -9.55 -2.63 16.39
N PHE A 150 -9.84 -2.43 15.11
CA PHE A 150 -9.87 -3.52 14.13
C PHE A 150 -9.03 -3.15 12.92
N GLY A 151 -8.26 -4.10 12.41
CA GLY A 151 -7.76 -4.02 11.03
C GLY A 151 -8.94 -3.87 10.06
N PHE A 152 -8.75 -3.14 8.96
CA PHE A 152 -9.86 -2.81 8.07
C PHE A 152 -9.59 -3.17 6.62
N ASN A 153 -10.55 -3.85 5.98
CA ASN A 153 -10.55 -4.16 4.56
C ASN A 153 -11.98 -4.36 4.02
N ASN A 154 -12.11 -4.98 2.84
CA ASN A 154 -13.40 -5.29 2.22
C ASN A 154 -14.26 -6.27 3.04
N GLU A 155 -13.67 -7.31 3.64
CA GLU A 155 -14.38 -8.30 4.47
C GLU A 155 -14.97 -7.67 5.73
N SER A 156 -14.38 -6.57 6.22
CA SER A 156 -14.91 -5.83 7.36
C SER A 156 -16.37 -5.38 7.16
N TYR A 157 -16.84 -5.16 5.92
CA TYR A 157 -18.23 -4.80 5.66
C TYR A 157 -19.24 -5.91 5.98
N LEU A 158 -18.83 -7.19 5.96
CA LEU A 158 -19.67 -8.32 6.38
C LEU A 158 -19.94 -8.32 7.89
N HIS A 159 -19.10 -7.63 8.66
CA HIS A 159 -19.12 -7.61 10.12
C HIS A 159 -19.40 -6.20 10.68
N SER A 160 -20.16 -5.38 9.95
CA SER A 160 -20.44 -3.99 10.36
C SER A 160 -19.17 -3.23 10.75
N TRP A 161 -18.11 -3.41 9.95
CA TRP A 161 -16.75 -2.87 10.07
C TRP A 161 -15.87 -3.47 11.18
N LYS A 162 -16.42 -4.28 12.07
CA LYS A 162 -15.71 -4.86 13.22
C LYS A 162 -15.53 -6.36 13.03
N HIS A 163 -14.64 -6.72 12.11
CA HIS A 163 -14.35 -8.13 11.84
C HIS A 163 -13.66 -8.77 13.07
N PRO A 164 -14.24 -9.82 13.70
CA PRO A 164 -13.70 -10.39 14.94
C PRO A 164 -12.26 -10.89 14.79
N ASP A 165 -11.94 -11.53 13.67
CA ASP A 165 -10.57 -12.03 13.42
C ASP A 165 -9.54 -10.92 13.18
N TYR A 166 -9.97 -9.67 13.02
CA TYR A 166 -9.08 -8.52 12.82
C TYR A 166 -8.96 -7.65 14.08
N GLU A 167 -9.44 -8.16 15.22
CA GLU A 167 -9.40 -7.49 16.51
C GLU A 167 -7.95 -7.29 17.00
N LEU A 168 -7.62 -6.07 17.39
CA LEU A 168 -6.33 -5.67 17.96
C LEU A 168 -6.57 -5.02 19.34
N LYS A 169 -5.85 -5.52 20.35
CA LYS A 169 -6.16 -5.24 21.77
C LYS A 169 -5.11 -4.39 22.48
N ASP A 170 -3.87 -4.39 22.00
CA ASP A 170 -2.78 -3.65 22.61
C ASP A 170 -2.83 -2.18 22.22
N ASP A 171 -2.06 -1.36 22.94
CA ASP A 171 -2.04 0.08 22.72
C ASP A 171 -1.09 0.51 21.60
N LYS A 172 -0.24 -0.39 21.08
CA LYS A 172 0.75 -0.10 20.03
C LYS A 172 1.03 -1.30 19.15
N TYR A 173 1.16 -1.06 17.85
CA TYR A 173 1.59 -2.08 16.89
C TYR A 173 2.50 -1.48 15.82
N TRP A 174 3.43 -2.29 15.32
CA TRP A 174 4.12 -2.01 14.07
C TRP A 174 3.25 -2.47 12.92
N VAL A 175 2.97 -1.56 11.98
CA VAL A 175 2.17 -1.84 10.79
C VAL A 175 3.09 -1.75 9.58
N GLN A 176 3.35 -2.89 8.95
CA GLN A 176 4.04 -2.96 7.68
C GLN A 176 3.02 -2.95 6.54
N LEU A 177 3.10 -1.91 5.72
CA LEU A 177 2.43 -1.82 4.43
C LEU A 177 3.29 -2.55 3.39
N HIS A 178 2.72 -3.53 2.72
CA HIS A 178 3.33 -4.20 1.58
C HIS A 178 2.49 -3.92 0.33
N ILE A 179 3.10 -3.37 -0.71
CA ILE A 179 2.47 -3.09 -2.00
C ILE A 179 3.15 -3.89 -3.09
N LEU A 180 2.37 -4.58 -3.91
CA LEU A 180 2.80 -5.18 -5.17
C LEU A 180 2.17 -4.41 -6.32
N ALA A 181 2.98 -3.81 -7.19
CA ALA A 181 2.52 -3.11 -8.39
C ALA A 181 3.47 -3.42 -9.55
N ASP A 182 2.93 -3.81 -10.71
CA ASP A 182 3.70 -4.14 -11.91
C ASP A 182 4.89 -5.11 -11.70
N GLY A 183 4.74 -6.05 -10.76
CA GLY A 183 5.78 -7.04 -10.41
C GLY A 183 6.85 -6.54 -9.43
N GLU A 184 6.76 -5.28 -9.01
CA GLU A 184 7.64 -4.68 -8.01
C GLU A 184 6.99 -4.64 -6.63
N GLU A 185 7.77 -4.95 -5.61
CA GLU A 185 7.34 -4.96 -4.21
C GLU A 185 7.89 -3.76 -3.45
N TYR A 186 7.03 -3.14 -2.64
CA TYR A 186 7.35 -1.98 -1.82
C TYR A 186 6.90 -2.22 -0.39
N TYR A 187 7.80 -1.93 0.55
CA TYR A 187 7.56 -2.15 1.96
C TYR A 187 7.78 -0.85 2.73
N HIS A 188 6.87 -0.52 3.64
CA HIS A 188 7.06 0.58 4.58
C HIS A 188 6.45 0.24 5.94
N GLU A 189 7.14 0.63 7.02
CA GLU A 189 6.71 0.35 8.39
C GLU A 189 6.25 1.65 9.07
N PHE A 190 5.16 1.56 9.81
CA PHE A 190 4.57 2.63 10.60
C PHE A 190 4.35 2.16 12.04
N LEU A 191 4.23 3.11 12.95
CA LEU A 191 3.83 2.85 14.33
C LEU A 191 2.36 3.26 14.51
N LEU A 192 1.47 2.30 14.77
CA LEU A 192 0.09 2.54 15.13
C LEU A 192 -0.03 2.65 16.65
N LEU A 193 -0.69 3.70 17.12
CA LEU A 193 -0.90 4.00 18.54
C LEU A 193 -2.40 4.03 18.86
N ASN A 194 -2.75 3.53 20.04
CA ASN A 194 -4.09 3.43 20.57
C ASN A 194 -4.11 3.58 22.12
N SER A 195 -3.48 4.63 22.64
CA SER A 195 -3.19 4.76 24.08
C SER A 195 -4.37 5.12 24.99
N SER A 196 -5.60 5.29 24.47
CA SER A 196 -6.78 5.56 25.30
C SER A 196 -8.08 5.20 24.58
N LYS A 197 -9.22 5.27 25.27
CA LYS A 197 -10.57 5.13 24.68
C LYS A 197 -10.93 6.26 23.70
N GLY A 198 -10.20 7.37 23.71
CA GLY A 198 -10.44 8.51 22.82
C GLY A 198 -9.95 8.25 21.40
N LEU A 199 -10.61 8.85 20.41
CA LEU A 199 -10.21 8.77 19.01
C LEU A 199 -8.96 9.61 18.70
N LYS A 200 -8.71 10.69 19.46
CA LYS A 200 -7.52 11.55 19.31
C LYS A 200 -6.19 10.80 19.52
N ASN A 201 -6.18 9.79 20.39
CA ASN A 201 -4.99 9.00 20.69
C ASN A 201 -4.83 7.80 19.76
N PHE A 202 -5.84 7.53 18.92
CA PHE A 202 -5.75 6.54 17.86
C PHE A 202 -5.14 7.21 16.64
N LYS A 203 -3.86 6.94 16.36
CA LYS A 203 -3.08 7.62 15.30
C LYS A 203 -1.96 6.74 14.77
N ILE A 204 -1.52 7.04 13.55
CA ILE A 204 -0.38 6.37 12.92
C ILE A 204 0.77 7.35 12.74
N LEU A 205 1.98 6.92 13.10
CA LEU A 205 3.19 7.70 13.01
C LEU A 205 4.14 7.06 12.00
N LYS A 206 4.82 7.91 11.23
CA LYS A 206 5.92 7.46 10.38
C LYS A 206 7.11 7.09 11.26
N LYS A 207 7.78 5.98 10.93
CA LYS A 207 9.03 5.57 11.56
C LYS A 207 10.16 6.57 11.28
#